data_AF-A0A178Z4N9-F1
#
_entry.id   AF-A0A178Z4N9-F1
#
_cell.length_a   1.000
_cell.length_b   1.000
_cell.length_c   1.000
_cell.angle_alpha   90.00
_cell.angle_beta   90.00
_cell.angle_gamma   90.00
#
_symmetry.space_group_name_H-M   'P 1'
#
loop_
_entity.id
_entity.type
_entity.pdbx_description
1 polymer ?
#
loop_
_entity_poly.entity_id
_entity_poly.type
_entity_poly.pdbx_seq_one_letter_code
_entity_poly.pdbx_strand_id
1 'polypeptide(L)'
;MIPTIAGTPEQFTMNNLELASGGQVFRDAFYPLPGVTPAWRISYLNNIVARVSSVDTPQSVLDEKQHDITYVQVSAMKKLAPNTGAYMNERVRFDPDWKVDFYGRRYYSRLLAVKRRYNSHGLFYCPTDVGSDAFGVVPGADFDPNTLPPPFTIFSMPRGQINPEHMLPIETYGQPRRSWRRAVVLDDQFLQDLEEVKPEKHKKPKRASKVAYKRVD
;
A
#
# COMPACT_ATOMS: atom_id res chain seq x y z
N MET A 1 26.08 2.30 1.83
CA MET A 1 24.71 1.80 1.58
C MET A 1 24.26 0.85 2.69
N ILE A 2 24.98 -0.24 2.98
CA ILE A 2 24.65 -1.16 4.09
C ILE A 2 24.55 -0.45 5.46
N PRO A 3 25.50 0.42 5.89
CA PRO A 3 25.39 1.10 7.19
C PRO A 3 24.17 2.03 7.29
N THR A 4 23.71 2.55 6.16
CA THR A 4 22.54 3.43 6.09
C THR A 4 21.24 2.64 6.26
N ILE A 5 21.15 1.46 5.63
CA ILE A 5 19.96 0.60 5.70
C ILE A 5 19.91 -0.11 7.05
N ALA A 6 21.02 -0.69 7.52
CA ALA A 6 21.06 -1.45 8.75
C ALA A 6 21.04 -0.58 10.03
N GLY A 7 21.26 0.73 9.89
CA GLY A 7 21.46 1.66 11.00
C GLY A 7 22.83 1.52 11.66
N THR A 8 23.14 2.44 12.57
CA THR A 8 24.38 2.42 13.37
C THR A 8 24.22 1.51 14.60
N PRO A 9 25.32 1.07 15.24
CA PRO A 9 25.26 0.25 16.45
C PRO A 9 24.43 0.86 17.59
N GLU A 10 24.35 2.19 17.66
CA GLU A 10 23.64 2.94 18.70
C GLU A 10 22.13 3.02 18.45
N GLN A 11 21.69 2.73 17.23
CA GLN A 11 20.34 3.02 16.75
C GLN A 11 19.30 1.92 17.09
N PHE A 12 19.75 0.81 17.68
CA PHE A 12 18.95 -0.38 18.00
C PHE A 12 17.95 -0.75 16.88
N THR A 13 18.52 -1.13 15.74
CA THR A 13 17.79 -1.47 14.51
C THR A 13 17.59 -2.97 14.37
N MET A 14 16.39 -3.40 14.03
CA MET A 14 16.09 -4.76 13.60
C MET A 14 16.02 -4.83 12.07
N ASN A 15 16.66 -5.84 11.49
CA ASN A 15 16.57 -6.15 10.07
C ASN A 15 15.93 -7.54 9.92
N ASN A 16 14.83 -7.63 9.18
CA ASN A 16 14.15 -8.87 8.86
C ASN A 16 14.19 -9.10 7.34
N LEU A 17 14.78 -10.22 6.94
CA LEU A 17 14.88 -10.64 5.55
C LEU A 17 13.91 -11.79 5.30
N GLU A 18 12.85 -11.50 4.55
CA GLU A 18 11.76 -12.42 4.31
C GLU A 18 11.90 -13.07 2.94
N LEU A 19 12.35 -14.33 2.93
CA LEU A 19 12.47 -15.13 1.70
C LEU A 19 11.11 -15.78 1.36
N ALA A 20 10.13 -14.94 1.02
CA ALA A 20 8.74 -15.35 0.80
C ALA A 20 8.31 -15.37 -0.68
N SER A 21 9.22 -15.04 -1.60
CA SER A 21 8.93 -14.94 -3.03
C SER A 21 9.69 -15.98 -3.86
N GLY A 22 9.81 -15.78 -5.18
CA GLY A 22 10.38 -16.77 -6.09
C GLY A 22 9.43 -17.92 -6.38
N GLY A 23 9.95 -19.00 -6.97
CA GLY A 23 9.21 -20.25 -7.16
C GLY A 23 7.81 -20.06 -7.78
N GLN A 24 6.77 -20.41 -7.02
CA GLN A 24 5.39 -20.27 -7.47
C GLN A 24 4.96 -18.80 -7.65
N VAL A 25 5.46 -17.87 -6.82
CA VAL A 25 5.15 -16.44 -6.92
C VAL A 25 5.60 -15.87 -8.26
N PHE A 26 6.73 -16.36 -8.81
CA PHE A 26 7.21 -15.96 -10.14
C PHE A 26 6.39 -16.62 -11.25
N ARG A 27 6.02 -17.90 -11.09
CA ARG A 27 5.14 -18.59 -12.04
C ARG A 27 3.77 -17.93 -12.13
N ASP A 28 3.25 -17.38 -11.04
CA ASP A 28 1.96 -16.69 -11.05
C ASP A 28 2.00 -15.34 -11.80
N ALA A 29 3.17 -14.90 -12.31
CA ALA A 29 3.28 -13.74 -13.21
C ALA A 29 2.46 -13.92 -14.51
N PHE A 30 2.21 -15.16 -14.94
CA PHE A 30 1.35 -15.46 -16.10
C PHE A 30 -0.11 -15.03 -15.89
N TYR A 31 -0.55 -14.89 -14.64
CA TYR A 31 -1.85 -14.31 -14.31
C TYR A 31 -1.64 -12.83 -13.95
N PRO A 32 -1.98 -11.88 -14.84
CA PRO A 32 -1.84 -10.45 -14.56
C PRO A 32 -2.91 -10.02 -13.56
N LEU A 33 -2.75 -10.41 -12.29
CA LEU A 33 -3.64 -9.99 -11.21
C LEU A 33 -3.28 -8.55 -10.83
N PRO A 34 -4.17 -7.56 -11.06
CA PRO A 34 -3.89 -6.15 -10.79
C PRO A 34 -3.79 -5.82 -9.29
N GLY A 35 -3.94 -6.81 -8.40
CA GLY A 35 -3.95 -6.66 -6.94
C GLY A 35 -2.63 -6.95 -6.24
N VAL A 36 -1.59 -7.39 -6.96
CA VAL A 36 -0.25 -7.65 -6.38
C VAL A 36 0.77 -6.79 -7.12
N THR A 37 1.58 -6.02 -6.38
CA THR A 37 2.63 -5.18 -7.00
C THR A 37 3.58 -6.03 -7.87
N PRO A 38 3.95 -5.56 -9.08
CA PRO A 38 4.86 -6.29 -9.97
C PRO A 38 6.19 -6.69 -9.33
N ALA A 39 6.65 -5.96 -8.31
CA ALA A 39 7.90 -6.23 -7.60
C ALA A 39 7.97 -7.67 -7.05
N TRP A 40 6.85 -8.25 -6.62
CA TRP A 40 6.80 -9.65 -6.16
C TRP A 40 7.18 -10.66 -7.24
N ARG A 41 7.09 -10.32 -8.53
CA ARG A 41 7.42 -11.23 -9.63
C ARG A 41 8.92 -11.27 -9.97
N ILE A 42 9.70 -10.37 -9.39
CA ILE A 42 11.14 -10.21 -9.69
C ILE A 42 12.03 -10.18 -8.44
N SER A 43 11.45 -9.98 -7.25
CA SER A 43 12.18 -9.97 -5.98
C SER A 43 12.08 -11.34 -5.29
N TYR A 44 13.20 -11.88 -4.81
CA TYR A 44 13.22 -13.12 -4.02
C TYR A 44 12.88 -12.90 -2.55
N LEU A 45 13.23 -11.71 -2.03
CA LEU A 45 13.06 -11.35 -0.63
C LEU A 45 12.39 -9.99 -0.48
N ASN A 46 11.71 -9.80 0.65
CA ASN A 46 11.31 -8.51 1.20
C ASN A 46 12.26 -8.18 2.36
N ASN A 47 12.76 -6.95 2.44
CA ASN A 47 13.65 -6.52 3.53
C ASN A 47 12.93 -5.46 4.37
N ILE A 48 12.78 -5.73 5.66
CA ILE A 48 12.18 -4.82 6.62
C ILE A 48 13.26 -4.32 7.55
N VAL A 49 13.32 -3.00 7.68
CA VAL A 49 14.15 -2.32 8.66
C VAL A 49 13.23 -1.64 9.65
N ALA A 50 13.39 -1.97 10.93
CA ALA A 50 12.61 -1.38 12.02
C ALA A 50 13.54 -0.75 13.06
N ARG A 51 13.14 0.40 13.59
CA ARG A 51 13.80 1.05 14.73
C ARG A 51 12.97 0.79 15.97
N VAL A 52 13.60 0.24 17.00
CA VAL A 52 12.91 -0.13 18.23
C VAL A 52 12.96 1.05 19.20
N SER A 53 11.87 1.26 19.92
CA SER A 53 11.73 2.28 20.96
C SER A 53 11.10 1.66 22.19
N SER A 54 11.46 2.17 23.37
CA SER A 54 10.76 1.85 24.62
C SER A 54 9.45 2.65 24.72
N VAL A 55 8.54 2.21 25.58
CA VAL A 55 7.22 2.84 25.76
C VAL A 55 7.33 4.29 26.28
N ASP A 56 8.39 4.60 27.00
CA ASP A 56 8.70 5.91 27.58
C ASP A 56 9.57 6.80 26.68
N THR A 57 9.86 6.37 25.44
CA THR A 57 10.66 7.17 24.50
C THR A 57 9.95 8.51 24.22
N PRO A 58 10.63 9.67 24.38
CA PRO A 58 10.03 10.97 24.10
C PRO A 58 9.54 11.10 22.66
N GLN A 59 8.42 11.80 22.45
CA GLN A 59 7.82 11.98 21.12
C GLN A 59 8.80 12.60 20.11
N SER A 60 9.62 13.57 20.54
CA SER A 60 10.64 14.19 19.68
C SER A 60 11.64 13.17 19.10
N VAL A 61 11.99 12.16 19.88
CA VAL A 61 12.89 11.07 19.45
C VAL A 61 12.15 10.11 18.51
N LEU A 62 10.86 9.86 18.74
CA LEU A 62 10.04 9.07 17.81
C LEU A 62 9.89 9.77 16.46
N ASP A 63 9.68 11.07 16.45
CA ASP A 63 9.56 11.89 15.25
C ASP A 63 10.87 11.91 14.46
N GLU A 64 12.01 12.05 15.16
CA GLU A 64 13.34 11.94 14.55
C GLU A 64 13.56 10.56 13.91
N LYS A 65 13.26 9.47 14.64
CA LYS A 65 13.35 8.10 14.10
C LYS A 65 12.44 7.92 12.89
N GLN A 66 11.22 8.44 12.95
CA GLN A 66 10.27 8.36 11.84
C GLN A 66 10.80 9.08 10.60
N HIS A 67 11.38 10.27 10.77
CA HIS A 67 12.01 11.02 9.70
C HIS A 67 13.21 10.26 9.10
N ASP A 68 14.09 9.71 9.95
CA ASP A 68 15.25 8.92 9.53
C ASP A 68 14.84 7.68 8.73
N ILE A 69 13.85 6.91 9.21
CA ILE A 69 13.30 5.75 8.49
C ILE A 69 12.78 6.18 7.11
N THR A 70 11.96 7.24 7.07
CA THR A 70 11.24 7.66 5.86
C THR A 70 12.16 8.24 4.79
N TYR A 71 13.09 9.11 5.18
CA TYR A 71 13.86 9.90 4.22
C TYR A 71 15.30 9.41 4.05
N VAL A 72 15.85 8.65 5.00
CA VAL A 72 17.22 8.12 4.92
C VAL A 72 17.20 6.64 4.59
N GLN A 73 16.56 5.80 5.41
CA GLN A 73 16.61 4.34 5.26
C GLN A 73 15.83 3.89 4.02
N VAL A 74 14.58 4.33 3.86
CA VAL A 74 13.75 4.01 2.68
C VAL A 74 14.40 4.54 1.40
N SER A 75 14.93 5.75 1.40
CA SER A 75 15.68 6.29 0.27
C SER A 75 16.89 5.42 -0.10
N ALA A 76 17.62 4.90 0.90
CA ALA A 76 18.74 3.98 0.64
C ALA A 76 18.27 2.63 0.08
N MET A 77 17.15 2.09 0.57
CA MET A 77 16.54 0.86 0.04
C MET A 77 16.06 1.04 -1.40
N LYS A 78 15.40 2.17 -1.71
CA LYS A 78 15.00 2.54 -3.09
C LYS A 78 16.20 2.65 -4.01
N LYS A 79 17.33 3.21 -3.54
CA LYS A 79 18.59 3.25 -4.32
C LYS A 79 19.20 1.87 -4.55
N LEU A 80 19.06 0.95 -3.58
CA LEU A 80 19.55 -0.42 -3.71
C LEU A 80 18.74 -1.22 -4.73
N ALA A 81 17.41 -1.05 -4.77
CA ALA A 81 16.51 -1.82 -5.62
C ALA A 81 15.50 -0.92 -6.39
N PRO A 82 15.97 -0.05 -7.30
CA PRO A 82 15.17 1.05 -7.87
C PRO A 82 14.00 0.61 -8.76
N ASN A 83 14.02 -0.64 -9.23
CA ASN A 83 13.00 -1.19 -10.13
C ASN A 83 12.01 -2.10 -9.39
N THR A 84 12.00 -2.08 -8.05
CA THR A 84 11.14 -2.92 -7.22
C THR A 84 10.04 -2.08 -6.55
N GLY A 85 9.67 -2.40 -5.31
CA GLY A 85 8.61 -1.74 -4.55
C GLY A 85 8.67 -2.16 -3.09
N ALA A 86 7.62 -1.89 -2.33
CA ALA A 86 7.54 -2.20 -0.91
C ALA A 86 6.29 -3.03 -0.59
N TYR A 87 6.42 -3.91 0.41
CA TYR A 87 5.29 -4.70 0.89
C TYR A 87 4.38 -3.83 1.73
N MET A 88 3.16 -3.62 1.24
CA MET A 88 2.27 -2.66 1.89
C MET A 88 1.99 -3.03 3.36
N ASN A 89 1.85 -4.30 3.74
CA ASN A 89 1.44 -4.59 5.13
C ASN A 89 2.51 -4.27 6.18
N GLU A 90 3.78 -4.12 5.78
CA GLU A 90 4.93 -3.91 6.68
C GLU A 90 5.76 -2.71 6.20
N ARG A 91 5.08 -1.57 6.13
CA ARG A 91 5.54 -0.36 5.46
C ARG A 91 5.70 0.81 6.40
N VAL A 92 6.43 1.83 5.94
CA VAL A 92 6.32 3.17 6.50
C VAL A 92 5.11 3.89 5.89
N ARG A 93 4.20 4.40 6.75
CA ARG A 93 2.98 5.10 6.31
C ARG A 93 3.23 6.49 5.70
N PHE A 94 4.43 7.04 5.89
CA PHE A 94 4.80 8.40 5.47
C PHE A 94 5.62 8.43 4.19
N ASP A 95 5.78 7.29 3.50
CA ASP A 95 6.45 7.26 2.21
C ASP A 95 5.73 8.17 1.20
N PRO A 96 6.38 9.21 0.65
CA PRO A 96 5.74 10.08 -0.33
C PRO A 96 5.39 9.36 -1.64
N ASP A 97 6.09 8.27 -1.98
CA ASP A 97 5.89 7.52 -3.23
C ASP A 97 5.04 6.25 -3.05
N TRP A 98 4.35 6.13 -1.90
CA TRP A 98 3.58 4.95 -1.50
C TRP A 98 2.69 4.33 -2.59
N LYS A 99 2.09 5.15 -3.46
CA LYS A 99 1.24 4.70 -4.57
C LYS A 99 2.01 3.78 -5.52
N VAL A 100 3.24 4.16 -5.84
CA VAL A 100 4.11 3.42 -6.74
C VAL A 100 4.72 2.24 -6.00
N ASP A 101 5.21 2.44 -4.78
CA ASP A 101 5.92 1.40 -4.05
C ASP A 101 5.01 0.23 -3.68
N PHE A 102 3.78 0.50 -3.22
CA PHE A 102 2.87 -0.54 -2.69
C PHE A 102 2.04 -1.21 -3.78
N TYR A 103 1.65 -0.46 -4.80
CA TYR A 103 0.69 -0.94 -5.81
C TYR A 103 1.30 -1.06 -7.20
N GLY A 104 2.45 -0.42 -7.45
CA GLY A 104 3.07 -0.35 -8.76
C GLY A 104 2.43 0.69 -9.68
N ARG A 105 3.28 1.38 -10.44
CA ARG A 105 2.88 2.46 -11.36
C ARG A 105 1.81 2.04 -12.38
N ARG A 106 1.86 0.78 -12.83
CA ARG A 106 0.96 0.23 -13.85
C ARG A 106 -0.46 -0.01 -13.33
N TYR A 107 -0.62 -0.39 -12.06
CA TYR A 107 -1.90 -0.89 -11.55
C TYR A 107 -2.67 0.12 -10.70
N TYR A 108 -2.00 1.14 -10.15
CA TYR A 108 -2.64 2.09 -9.25
C TYR A 108 -3.89 2.75 -9.85
N SER A 109 -3.83 3.20 -11.11
CA SER A 109 -4.98 3.81 -11.79
C SER A 109 -6.18 2.87 -11.92
N ARG A 110 -5.92 1.58 -12.19
CA ARG A 110 -6.96 0.54 -12.26
C ARG A 110 -7.58 0.28 -10.90
N LEU A 111 -6.75 0.14 -9.86
CA LEU A 111 -7.23 -0.01 -8.49
C LEU A 111 -8.07 1.20 -8.05
N LEU A 112 -7.66 2.41 -8.43
CA LEU A 112 -8.40 3.63 -8.14
C LEU A 112 -9.75 3.66 -8.86
N ALA A 113 -9.82 3.19 -10.11
CA ALA A 113 -11.09 3.07 -10.83
C ALA A 113 -12.04 2.09 -10.13
N VAL A 114 -11.53 0.94 -9.68
CA VAL A 114 -12.31 -0.03 -8.86
C VAL A 114 -12.80 0.62 -7.57
N LYS A 115 -11.90 1.29 -6.82
CA LYS A 115 -12.24 1.98 -5.57
C LYS A 115 -13.35 3.01 -5.77
N ARG A 116 -13.29 3.81 -6.84
CA ARG A 116 -14.31 4.82 -7.18
C ARG A 116 -15.64 4.20 -7.55
N ARG A 117 -15.66 3.05 -8.24
CA ARG A 117 -16.89 2.34 -8.59
C ARG A 117 -17.63 1.82 -7.35
N TYR A 118 -16.90 1.24 -6.40
CA TYR A 118 -17.52 0.57 -5.25
C TYR A 118 -17.57 1.41 -3.96
N ASN A 119 -16.75 2.44 -3.85
CA ASN A 119 -16.66 3.33 -2.68
C ASN A 119 -16.57 4.79 -3.13
N SER A 120 -17.52 5.22 -3.97
CA SER A 120 -17.58 6.57 -4.55
C SER A 120 -17.63 7.68 -3.50
N HIS A 121 -18.28 7.42 -2.37
CA HIS A 121 -18.41 8.37 -1.25
C HIS A 121 -17.22 8.36 -0.28
N GLY A 122 -16.25 7.47 -0.47
CA GLY A 122 -15.06 7.46 0.37
C GLY A 122 -15.24 6.91 1.79
N LEU A 123 -16.33 6.20 2.08
CA LEU A 123 -16.64 5.67 3.42
C LEU A 123 -15.51 4.82 4.02
N PHE A 124 -14.88 3.98 3.18
CA PHE A 124 -13.74 3.17 3.59
C PHE A 124 -12.42 3.92 3.35
N TYR A 125 -11.95 4.65 4.37
CA TYR A 125 -10.67 5.35 4.36
C TYR A 125 -9.63 4.63 5.21
N CYS A 126 -8.39 4.61 4.73
CA CYS A 126 -7.21 4.20 5.49
C CYS A 126 -5.99 4.96 4.93
N PRO A 127 -5.07 5.43 5.79
CA PRO A 127 -3.84 6.07 5.34
C PRO A 127 -3.06 5.19 4.37
N THR A 128 -2.61 5.75 3.24
CA THR A 128 -1.87 5.06 2.16
C THR A 128 -2.62 3.96 1.44
N ASP A 129 -3.94 3.84 1.63
CA ASP A 129 -4.77 2.98 0.80
C ASP A 129 -5.11 3.65 -0.53
N VAL A 130 -5.50 2.85 -1.53
CA VAL A 130 -5.89 3.34 -2.86
C VAL A 130 -6.94 4.46 -2.76
N GLY A 131 -6.60 5.65 -3.30
CA GLY A 131 -7.44 6.83 -3.29
C GLY A 131 -7.49 7.61 -1.98
N SER A 132 -6.68 7.26 -0.97
CA SER A 132 -6.65 7.98 0.32
C SER A 132 -6.19 9.44 0.20
N ASP A 133 -5.43 9.77 -0.86
CA ASP A 133 -4.94 11.13 -1.15
C ASP A 133 -6.02 12.12 -1.58
N ALA A 134 -7.25 11.65 -1.82
CA ALA A 134 -8.40 12.52 -2.02
C ALA A 134 -8.87 13.19 -0.71
N PHE A 135 -8.34 12.76 0.45
CA PHE A 135 -8.73 13.22 1.77
C PHE A 135 -7.54 13.89 2.47
N GLY A 136 -7.81 15.02 3.14
CA GLY A 136 -6.84 15.68 4.01
C GLY A 136 -7.02 15.24 5.47
N VAL A 137 -5.95 15.26 6.25
CA VAL A 137 -6.03 15.14 7.71
C VAL A 137 -6.50 16.48 8.26
N VAL A 138 -7.57 16.46 9.05
CA VAL A 138 -8.03 17.64 9.79
C VAL A 138 -7.32 17.64 11.15
N PRO A 139 -6.51 18.66 11.48
CA PRO A 139 -5.82 18.74 12.77
C PRO A 139 -6.82 18.64 13.93
N GLY A 140 -6.58 17.73 14.88
CA GLY A 140 -7.46 17.51 16.04
C GLY A 140 -8.65 16.57 15.79
N ALA A 141 -8.83 16.07 14.57
CA ALA A 141 -9.75 14.97 14.26
C ALA A 141 -9.01 13.61 14.13
N ASP A 142 -7.72 13.57 14.47
CA ASP A 142 -6.97 12.33 14.58
C ASP A 142 -7.70 11.44 15.59
N PHE A 143 -8.19 10.32 15.09
CA PHE A 143 -8.68 9.24 15.93
C PHE A 143 -7.51 8.83 16.83
N ASP A 144 -7.50 9.25 18.10
CA ASP A 144 -6.49 8.79 19.05
C ASP A 144 -6.74 7.30 19.30
N PRO A 145 -5.93 6.39 18.74
CA PRO A 145 -6.14 4.96 18.90
C PRO A 145 -5.93 4.52 20.35
N ASN A 146 -5.38 5.38 21.22
CA ASN A 146 -5.22 5.11 22.65
C ASN A 146 -6.49 5.44 23.47
N THR A 147 -7.48 6.15 22.89
CA THR A 147 -8.80 6.32 23.53
C THR A 147 -9.73 5.13 23.29
N LEU A 148 -9.43 4.31 22.28
CA LEU A 148 -10.06 3.00 22.14
C LEU A 148 -9.41 2.05 23.14
N PRO A 149 -10.21 1.28 23.90
CA PRO A 149 -9.63 0.29 24.79
C PRO A 149 -8.84 -0.73 23.95
N PRO A 150 -7.69 -1.22 24.46
CA PRO A 150 -6.78 -2.06 23.68
C PRO A 150 -7.55 -3.26 23.09
N PRO A 151 -7.22 -3.72 21.87
CA PRO A 151 -8.03 -4.67 21.10
C PRO A 151 -8.44 -5.93 21.88
N PHE A 152 -7.69 -6.34 22.89
CA PHE A 152 -8.04 -7.40 23.83
C PHE A 152 -9.37 -7.23 24.58
N THR A 153 -9.82 -6.00 24.80
CA THR A 153 -11.12 -5.72 25.43
C THR A 153 -12.29 -6.02 24.48
N ILE A 154 -12.13 -5.80 23.17
CA ILE A 154 -13.14 -6.13 22.14
C ILE A 154 -13.24 -7.65 21.94
N PHE A 155 -12.11 -8.38 22.02
CA PHE A 155 -12.11 -9.85 21.92
C PHE A 155 -12.72 -10.56 23.15
N SER A 156 -12.90 -9.84 24.26
CA SER A 156 -13.45 -10.36 25.51
C SER A 156 -14.95 -10.08 25.69
N MET A 157 -15.56 -9.26 24.83
CA MET A 157 -16.99 -8.99 24.88
C MET A 157 -17.79 -10.16 24.30
N PRO A 158 -18.91 -10.57 24.93
CA PRO A 158 -19.84 -11.50 24.33
C PRO A 158 -20.34 -10.96 22.98
N ARG A 159 -20.31 -11.80 21.92
CA ARG A 159 -20.71 -11.41 20.55
C ARG A 159 -22.04 -10.65 20.45
N GLY A 160 -22.98 -10.92 21.35
CA GLY A 160 -24.30 -10.27 21.39
C GLY A 160 -24.30 -8.80 21.83
N GLN A 161 -23.22 -8.29 22.42
CA GLN A 161 -23.11 -6.86 22.79
C GLN A 161 -22.43 -6.00 21.72
N ILE A 162 -21.76 -6.61 20.73
CA ILE A 162 -21.03 -5.89 19.66
C ILE A 162 -21.96 -5.55 18.49
N ASN A 163 -23.03 -6.33 18.27
CA ASN A 163 -24.03 -6.12 17.23
C ASN A 163 -25.42 -6.51 17.75
N PRO A 164 -26.31 -5.55 18.11
CA PRO A 164 -27.67 -5.86 18.55
C PRO A 164 -28.61 -6.24 17.39
N GLU A 165 -28.18 -6.09 16.14
CA GLU A 165 -28.97 -6.50 14.98
C GLU A 165 -28.78 -7.98 14.64
N HIS A 166 -29.88 -8.63 14.22
CA HIS A 166 -29.89 -10.02 13.80
C HIS A 166 -28.85 -10.26 12.69
N MET A 167 -27.78 -10.99 13.01
CA MET A 167 -26.88 -11.52 11.99
C MET A 167 -27.70 -12.37 11.02
N LEU A 168 -27.72 -11.98 9.74
CA LEU A 168 -28.21 -12.84 8.67
C LEU A 168 -27.38 -14.13 8.68
N PRO A 169 -28.01 -15.32 8.71
CA PRO A 169 -27.27 -16.57 8.75
C PRO A 169 -26.40 -16.70 7.49
N ILE A 170 -25.10 -16.90 7.69
CA ILE A 170 -24.19 -17.27 6.59
C ILE A 170 -24.34 -18.79 6.40
N GLU A 171 -25.25 -19.19 5.52
CA GLU A 171 -25.60 -20.61 5.25
C GLU A 171 -24.48 -21.42 4.57
N THR A 172 -23.37 -20.80 4.20
CA THR A 172 -22.41 -21.37 3.23
C THR A 172 -21.07 -21.81 3.80
N TYR A 173 -20.92 -21.84 5.13
CA TYR A 173 -19.65 -22.21 5.79
C TYR A 173 -19.18 -23.64 5.46
N GLY A 174 -20.08 -24.51 4.96
CA GLY A 174 -19.79 -25.91 4.59
C GLY A 174 -19.50 -26.18 3.11
N GLN A 175 -19.51 -25.18 2.22
CA GLN A 175 -19.32 -25.41 0.78
C GLN A 175 -17.83 -25.46 0.40
N PRO A 176 -17.38 -26.40 -0.46
CA PRO A 176 -15.98 -26.50 -0.88
C PRO A 176 -15.48 -25.18 -1.49
N ARG A 177 -14.35 -24.65 -0.98
CA ARG A 177 -13.74 -23.37 -1.42
C ARG A 177 -13.33 -23.31 -2.91
N ARG A 178 -13.59 -24.34 -3.72
CA ARG A 178 -13.12 -24.46 -5.11
C ARG A 178 -14.01 -23.78 -6.16
N SER A 179 -15.25 -23.37 -5.83
CA SER A 179 -16.15 -22.72 -6.81
C SER A 179 -16.21 -21.19 -6.72
N TRP A 180 -15.57 -20.57 -5.72
CA TRP A 180 -15.68 -19.11 -5.49
C TRP A 180 -14.83 -18.23 -6.40
N ARG A 181 -13.99 -18.81 -7.27
CA ARG A 181 -13.13 -18.03 -8.19
C ARG A 181 -13.90 -17.29 -9.31
N ARG A 182 -15.24 -17.32 -9.34
CA ARG A 182 -16.04 -16.61 -10.35
C ARG A 182 -17.22 -15.77 -9.83
N ALA A 183 -17.69 -15.97 -8.60
CA ALA A 183 -18.96 -15.37 -8.17
C ALA A 183 -18.86 -13.95 -7.58
N VAL A 184 -17.66 -13.50 -7.19
CA VAL A 184 -17.40 -12.10 -6.76
C VAL A 184 -16.19 -11.55 -7.52
N VAL A 185 -16.02 -11.99 -8.76
CA VAL A 185 -15.04 -11.37 -9.65
C VAL A 185 -15.71 -10.10 -10.16
N LEU A 186 -15.00 -9.00 -9.98
CA LEU A 186 -15.25 -7.71 -10.62
C LEU A 186 -15.93 -7.94 -11.98
N ASP A 187 -17.00 -7.21 -12.27
CA ASP A 187 -17.67 -7.21 -13.58
C ASP A 187 -16.62 -7.34 -14.71
N ASP A 188 -16.56 -8.50 -15.36
CA ASP A 188 -15.48 -8.84 -16.30
C ASP A 188 -15.43 -7.82 -17.44
N GLN A 189 -16.58 -7.23 -17.80
CA GLN A 189 -16.68 -6.17 -18.78
C GLN A 189 -15.99 -4.88 -18.29
N PHE A 190 -16.20 -4.48 -17.04
CA PHE A 190 -15.50 -3.35 -16.44
C PHE A 190 -13.99 -3.53 -16.40
N LEU A 191 -13.51 -4.75 -16.12
CA LEU A 191 -12.09 -5.03 -16.12
C LEU A 191 -11.49 -5.00 -17.53
N GLN A 192 -12.22 -5.50 -18.52
CA GLN A 192 -11.84 -5.42 -19.93
C GLN A 192 -11.81 -3.97 -20.44
N ASP A 193 -12.80 -3.15 -20.05
CA ASP A 193 -12.83 -1.71 -20.38
C ASP A 193 -11.61 -0.95 -19.81
N LEU A 194 -11.08 -1.40 -18.66
CA LEU A 194 -9.84 -0.86 -18.08
C LEU A 194 -8.56 -1.39 -18.75
N GLU A 195 -8.63 -2.51 -19.48
CA GLU A 195 -7.52 -3.06 -20.29
C GLU A 195 -7.43 -2.41 -21.67
N GLU A 196 -8.55 -1.91 -22.19
CA GLU A 196 -8.63 -1.23 -23.49
C GLU A 196 -8.18 0.24 -23.49
N VAL A 197 -7.47 0.71 -22.45
CA VAL A 197 -6.74 1.98 -22.53
C VAL A 197 -5.59 1.82 -23.52
N LYS A 198 -5.90 1.98 -24.81
CA LYS A 198 -4.93 2.02 -25.90
C LYS A 198 -3.88 3.07 -25.53
N PRO A 199 -2.57 2.75 -25.62
CA PRO A 199 -1.55 3.76 -25.45
C PRO A 199 -1.87 4.88 -26.44
N GLU A 200 -2.01 6.10 -25.91
CA GLU A 200 -2.15 7.28 -26.73
C GLU A 200 -0.97 7.26 -27.70
N LYS A 201 -1.25 7.13 -29.00
CA LYS A 201 -0.19 7.14 -30.01
C LYS A 201 0.49 8.49 -29.89
N HIS A 202 1.69 8.52 -29.30
CA HIS A 202 2.57 9.68 -29.40
C HIS A 202 2.82 9.92 -30.88
N LYS A 203 2.08 10.86 -31.46
CA LYS A 203 2.43 11.44 -32.75
C LYS A 203 3.80 12.05 -32.54
N LYS A 204 4.82 11.55 -33.26
CA LYS A 204 6.14 12.17 -33.31
C LYS A 204 5.94 13.68 -33.50
N PRO A 205 6.59 14.54 -32.71
CA PRO A 205 6.43 15.97 -32.87
C PRO A 205 6.85 16.34 -34.29
N LYS A 206 5.92 16.94 -35.05
CA LYS A 206 6.29 17.64 -36.27
C LYS A 206 7.24 18.74 -35.87
N ARG A 207 8.44 18.73 -36.45
CA ARG A 207 9.48 19.74 -36.24
C ARG A 207 8.90 21.11 -36.60
N ALA A 208 8.51 21.89 -35.59
CA ALA A 208 8.11 23.27 -35.75
C ALA A 208 9.15 24.14 -35.02
N SER A 209 9.88 24.87 -35.84
CA SER A 209 10.77 25.95 -35.44
C SER A 209 9.99 27.12 -34.85
N LYS A 210 10.71 27.91 -34.05
CA LYS A 210 10.37 29.20 -33.42
C LYS A 210 9.88 29.11 -31.96
N VAL A 211 10.86 29.35 -31.11
CA VAL A 211 10.79 29.66 -29.67
C VAL A 211 10.06 30.99 -29.47
N ALA A 212 9.16 31.04 -28.48
CA ALA A 212 8.83 32.26 -27.75
C ALA A 212 8.43 31.87 -26.31
N TYR A 213 9.22 32.28 -25.32
CA TYR A 213 8.88 32.18 -23.91
C TYR A 213 8.26 33.51 -23.45
N LYS A 214 7.17 33.45 -22.70
CA LYS A 214 6.67 34.58 -21.90
C LYS A 214 6.91 34.26 -20.42
N ARG A 215 7.67 35.13 -19.76
CA ARG A 215 7.91 35.17 -18.32
C ARG A 215 6.59 35.52 -17.63
N VAL A 216 6.26 34.82 -16.54
CA VAL A 216 5.21 35.24 -15.62
C VAL A 216 5.92 35.58 -14.33
N ASP A 217 5.75 36.83 -13.93
CA ASP A 217 6.25 37.41 -12.69
C ASP A 217 5.54 36.80 -11.47
#